data_AF-A0A392VY18-F1
#
_entry.id   AF-A0A392VY18-F1
#
_cell.length_a   1.000
_cell.length_b   1.000
_cell.length_c   1.000
_cell.angle_alpha   90.00
_cell.angle_beta   90.00
_cell.angle_gamma   90.00
#
_symmetry.space_group_name_H-M   'P 1'
#
loop_
_entity.id
_entity.type
_entity.pdbx_description
1 polymer ?
#
loop_
_entity_poly.entity_id
_entity_poly.type
_entity_poly.pdbx_seq_one_letter_code
_entity_poly.pdbx_strand_id
1 'polypeptide(L)' 'MFKREFLTKYFPVDFKNKKVVEFMELKQGNLSVADYAVKFETLCAFSPHYN' A
#
# COMPACT_ATOMS: atom_id res chain seq x y z
N MET A 1 20.99 6.86 5.51
CA MET A 1 20.58 7.87 4.50
C MET A 1 19.97 7.24 3.25
N PHE A 2 20.62 6.27 2.61
CA PHE A 2 20.18 5.67 1.33
C PHE A 2 18.69 5.31 1.25
N LYS A 3 18.15 4.54 2.21
CA LYS A 3 16.74 4.10 2.18
C LYS A 3 15.75 5.27 2.14
N ARG A 4 16.00 6.36 2.88
CA ARG A 4 15.13 7.53 2.90
C ARG A 4 15.19 8.28 1.57
N GLU A 5 16.39 8.55 1.07
CA GLU A 5 16.57 9.26 -0.21
C GLU A 5 16.08 8.45 -1.41
N PHE A 6 16.34 7.14 -1.42
CA PHE A 6 15.84 6.21 -2.44
C PHE A 6 14.32 6.20 -2.46
N LEU A 7 13.68 6.08 -1.29
CA LEU A 7 12.21 6.13 -1.20
C LEU A 7 11.68 7.49 -1.65
N THR A 8 12.29 8.61 -1.26
CA THR A 8 11.84 9.94 -1.70
C THR A 8 12.00 10.14 -3.21
N LYS A 9 13.07 9.62 -3.82
CA LYS A 9 13.38 9.80 -5.25
C LYS A 9 12.56 8.88 -6.15
N TYR A 10 12.30 7.64 -5.75
CA TYR A 10 11.63 6.62 -6.57
C TYR A 10 10.19 6.33 -6.16
N PHE A 11 9.82 6.66 -4.92
CA PHE A 11 8.47 6.52 -4.37
C PHE A 11 7.99 7.87 -3.81
N PRO A 12 7.75 8.86 -4.67
CA PRO A 12 7.26 10.16 -4.26
C PRO A 12 5.99 10.04 -3.41
N VAL A 13 5.72 11.05 -2.59
CA VAL A 13 4.55 11.11 -1.69
C VAL A 13 3.26 10.72 -2.42
N ASP A 14 3.13 11.08 -3.69
CA ASP A 14 1.99 10.72 -4.53
C ASP A 14 1.80 9.21 -4.70
N PHE A 15 2.89 8.43 -4.75
CA PHE A 15 2.81 6.97 -4.81
C PHE A 15 2.27 6.40 -3.50
N LYS A 16 2.76 6.89 -2.35
CA LYS A 16 2.24 6.47 -1.05
C LYS A 16 0.77 6.83 -0.90
N ASN A 17 0.39 8.06 -1.26
CA ASN A 17 -1.00 8.50 -1.19
C ASN A 17 -1.91 7.66 -2.09
N LYS A 18 -1.47 7.32 -3.32
CA LYS A 18 -2.20 6.39 -4.19
C LYS A 18 -2.38 5.01 -3.57
N LYS A 19 -1.36 4.48 -2.89
CA LYS A 19 -1.46 3.18 -2.19
C LYS A 19 -2.38 3.22 -0.98
N VAL A 20 -2.43 4.35 -0.25
CA VAL A 20 -3.39 4.54 0.84
C VAL A 20 -4.83 4.62 0.31
N VAL A 21 -5.08 5.33 -0.79
CA VAL A 21 -6.41 5.36 -1.43
C VAL A 21 -6.80 3.97 -1.94
N GLU A 22 -5.87 3.26 -2.61
CA GLU A 22 -6.09 1.88 -3.08
C GLU A 22 -6.43 0.93 -1.92
N PHE A 23 -5.80 1.11 -0.76
CA PHE A 23 -6.11 0.36 0.45
C PHE A 23 -7.51 0.67 1.00
N MET A 24 -7.86 1.95 1.13
CA MET A 24 -9.17 2.38 1.66
C MET A 24 -10.32 1.91 0.78
N GLU A 25 -10.11 1.85 -0.53
CA GLU A 25 -11.10 1.39 -1.50
C GLU A 25 -11.03 -0.13 -1.76
N LEU A 26 -10.08 -0.84 -1.14
CA LEU A 26 -9.90 -2.28 -1.35
C LEU A 26 -11.14 -3.04 -0.89
N LYS A 27 -11.80 -3.69 -1.84
CA LYS A 27 -12.90 -4.62 -1.61
C LYS A 27 -12.52 -5.97 -2.20
N GLN A 28 -13.00 -7.06 -1.59
CA GLN A 28 -12.75 -8.40 -2.12
C GLN A 28 -13.28 -8.55 -3.56
N GLY A 29 -14.50 -8.10 -3.82
CA GLY A 29 -15.12 -8.21 -5.14
C GLY A 29 -15.14 -9.67 -5.61
N ASN A 30 -14.54 -9.93 -6.77
CA ASN A 30 -14.42 -11.27 -7.36
C ASN A 30 -13.11 -11.98 -7.00
N LEU A 31 -12.26 -11.38 -6.15
CA LEU A 31 -11.00 -12.00 -5.74
C LEU A 31 -11.27 -13.21 -4.84
N SER A 32 -10.42 -14.23 -4.98
CA SER A 32 -10.36 -15.28 -3.98
C SER A 32 -9.92 -14.68 -2.63
N VAL A 33 -10.30 -15.33 -1.54
CA VAL A 33 -9.90 -14.88 -0.19
C VAL A 33 -8.37 -14.82 -0.06
N ALA A 34 -7.64 -15.73 -0.71
CA ALA A 34 -6.18 -15.76 -0.70
C ALA A 34 -5.59 -14.54 -1.44
N ASP A 35 -6.08 -14.25 -2.64
CA ASP A 35 -5.59 -13.10 -3.43
C ASP A 35 -5.92 -11.77 -2.76
N TYR A 36 -7.09 -11.68 -2.15
CA TYR A 36 -7.49 -10.52 -1.35
C TYR A 36 -6.57 -10.33 -0.15
N ALA A 37 -6.26 -11.40 0.60
CA ALA A 37 -5.40 -11.33 1.78
C ALA A 37 -3.99 -10.83 1.41
N VAL A 38 -3.39 -11.37 0.35
CA VAL A 38 -2.08 -10.91 -0.15
C VAL A 38 -2.11 -9.42 -0.51
N LYS A 39 -3.17 -8.98 -1.19
CA LYS A 39 -3.33 -7.58 -1.60
C LYS A 39 -3.55 -6.66 -0.38
N PHE A 40 -4.30 -7.13 0.62
CA PHE A 40 -4.53 -6.42 1.87
C PHE A 40 -3.24 -6.24 2.66
N GLU A 41 -2.46 -7.31 2.89
CA GLU A 41 -1.18 -7.25 3.61
C GLU A 41 -0.18 -6.31 2.93
N THR A 42 -0.10 -6.37 1.60
CA THR A 42 0.79 -5.51 0.80
C THR A 42 0.43 -4.04 0.94
N LEU A 43 -0.85 -3.70 0.94
CA LEU A 43 -1.34 -2.32 1.01
C LEU A 43 -1.39 -1.77 2.45
N CYS A 44 -1.61 -2.64 3.44
CA CYS A 44 -1.64 -2.29 4.86
C CYS A 44 -0.29 -1.69 5.33
N ALA A 45 0.83 -2.16 4.77
CA ALA A 45 2.17 -1.64 5.04
C ALA A 45 2.36 -0.14 4.69
N PHE A 46 1.44 0.45 3.93
CA PHE A 46 1.45 1.87 3.58
C PHE A 46 0.56 2.73 4.49
N SER A 47 -0.25 2.12 5.37
CA SER A 47 -1.15 2.83 6.27
C SER A 47 -0.45 3.17 7.59
N PRO A 48 -0.46 4.44 8.04
CA PRO A 48 0.12 4.85 9.31
C PRO A 48 -0.68 4.40 10.54
N HIS A 49 -1.90 3.87 10.36
CA HIS A 49 -2.80 3.47 11.45
C HIS A 49 -2.72 1.98 11.83
N TYR A 50 -2.00 1.17 11.05
CA TYR A 50 -1.91 -0.28 11.22
C TYR A 50 -0.49 -0.81 11.47
N ASN A 51 0.51 0.08 11.52
CA ASN A 51 1.93 -0.26 11.72
C ASN A 51 2.50 0.47 12.95
#